data_AF-A0A0F9LND2-F1
#
_entry.id   AF-A0A0F9LND2-F1
#
_cell.length_a   1.000
_cell.length_b   1.000
_cell.length_c   1.000
_cell.angle_alpha   90.00
_cell.angle_beta   90.00
_cell.angle_gamma   90.00
#
_symmetry.space_group_name_H-M   'P 1'
#
loop_
_entity.id
_entity.type
_entity.pdbx_description
1 polymer ?
#
loop_
_entity_poly.entity_id
_entity_poly.type
_entity_poly.pdbx_seq_one_letter_code
_entity_poly.pdbx_strand_id
1 'polypeptide(L)'
;MEPQRLDEFLAWKPIYPDAIIGGGVLYARTKMIIYGRYKTLKSMTLLGMARCIAAGQPWMSFKTPEQGSRVIYLQLEIPHPLLHKRMTKMEMAWDAVDRKELLERVRTNMYIWTEPLLKLDRAEGIGTIKHYVEMIEPAVIMIDPIYKTISGNILDPNHVREVCDQVDVMLSQYEVSVVFAHHARKSAISEDSSFDLGSDDMLGAAVFSYWADTVCKIVKTGEKGNEVGLTLNFDIIRHAEELIEPKEVVFNREDLTFHEGERLISIK
;
A
#
# COMPACT_ATOMS: atom_id res chain seq x y z
N MET A 1 22.02 15.78 -4.30
CA MET A 1 22.29 16.50 -5.56
C MET A 1 22.53 17.96 -5.21
N GLU A 2 23.48 18.62 -5.87
CA GLU A 2 23.70 20.06 -5.70
C GLU A 2 22.60 20.87 -6.39
N PRO A 3 22.28 22.10 -5.93
CA PRO A 3 21.36 22.99 -6.65
C PRO A 3 21.86 23.25 -8.09
N GLN A 4 20.95 23.23 -9.07
CA GLN A 4 21.27 23.40 -10.50
C GLN A 4 20.62 24.67 -11.06
N ARG A 5 21.24 25.27 -12.09
CA ARG A 5 20.62 26.37 -12.85
C ARG A 5 19.50 25.81 -13.74
N LEU A 6 18.43 26.58 -13.93
CA LEU A 6 17.23 26.10 -14.63
C LEU A 6 17.52 25.62 -16.07
N ASP A 7 18.36 26.33 -16.81
CA ASP A 7 18.75 25.95 -18.18
C ASP A 7 19.58 24.66 -18.21
N GLU A 8 20.47 24.45 -17.25
CA GLU A 8 21.23 23.19 -17.11
C GLU A 8 20.28 22.03 -16.78
N PHE A 9 19.32 22.26 -15.87
CA PHE A 9 18.29 21.27 -15.53
C PHE A 9 17.40 20.92 -16.73
N LEU A 10 17.00 21.91 -17.53
CA LEU A 10 16.16 21.69 -18.72
C LEU A 10 16.94 21.07 -19.89
N ALA A 11 18.26 21.31 -19.98
CA ALA A 11 19.12 20.67 -20.97
C ALA A 11 19.44 19.21 -20.63
N TRP A 12 19.38 18.85 -19.34
CA TRP A 12 19.53 17.47 -18.90
C TRP A 12 18.37 16.60 -19.41
N LYS A 13 18.71 15.40 -19.87
CA LYS A 13 17.75 14.39 -20.31
C LYS A 13 17.60 13.35 -19.21
N PRO A 14 16.62 13.50 -18.29
CA PRO A 14 16.38 12.51 -17.26
C PRO A 14 15.92 11.19 -17.86
N ILE A 15 16.26 10.09 -17.18
CA ILE A 15 15.52 8.85 -17.26
C ILE A 15 14.42 8.98 -16.21
N TYR A 16 13.16 9.05 -16.65
CA TYR A 16 12.03 9.09 -15.74
C TYR A 16 11.88 7.72 -15.07
N PRO A 17 11.58 7.68 -13.76
CA PRO A 17 11.39 6.41 -13.07
C PRO A 17 10.16 5.71 -13.61
N ASP A 18 10.27 4.39 -13.82
CA ASP A 18 9.11 3.58 -14.15
C ASP A 18 8.11 3.56 -12.98
N ALA A 19 6.83 3.58 -13.33
CA ALA A 19 5.76 3.47 -12.35
C ALA A 19 5.64 2.01 -11.85
N ILE A 20 5.63 1.83 -10.53
CA ILE A 20 5.29 0.55 -9.89
C ILE A 20 3.78 0.33 -10.00
N ILE A 21 3.01 1.40 -9.78
CA ILE A 21 1.58 1.50 -10.13
C ILE A 21 1.39 2.78 -10.95
N GLY A 22 0.82 2.63 -12.14
CA GLY A 22 0.58 3.73 -13.07
C GLY A 22 -0.43 4.78 -12.59
N GLY A 23 -0.63 5.82 -13.40
CA GLY A 23 -1.58 6.91 -13.10
C GLY A 23 -1.08 7.90 -12.04
N GLY A 24 0.22 7.90 -11.71
CA GLY A 24 0.75 8.75 -10.67
C GLY A 24 0.71 8.15 -9.25
N VAL A 25 0.20 6.92 -9.11
CA VAL A 25 -0.10 6.31 -7.81
C VAL A 25 1.16 5.89 -7.04
N LEU A 26 2.13 5.25 -7.70
CA LEU A 26 3.36 4.81 -7.04
C LEU A 26 4.52 4.69 -8.03
N TYR A 27 5.56 5.50 -7.84
CA TYR A 27 6.85 5.41 -8.55
C TYR A 27 7.94 4.85 -7.65
N ALA A 28 9.09 4.47 -8.22
CA ALA A 28 10.29 4.19 -7.46
C ALA A 28 10.64 5.37 -6.52
N ARG A 29 11.09 5.06 -5.29
CA ARG A 29 11.43 6.03 -4.24
C ARG A 29 10.28 6.93 -3.75
N THR A 30 9.04 6.50 -3.93
CA THR A 30 7.86 7.21 -3.41
C THR A 30 7.15 6.40 -2.33
N LYS A 31 6.22 7.05 -1.63
CA LYS A 31 5.54 6.50 -0.46
C LYS A 31 4.03 6.65 -0.56
N MET A 32 3.35 5.55 -0.27
CA MET A 32 1.89 5.48 -0.28
C MET A 32 1.36 5.06 1.09
N ILE A 33 0.23 5.64 1.48
CA ILE A 33 -0.53 5.21 2.66
C ILE A 33 -1.93 4.78 2.22
N ILE A 34 -2.29 3.55 2.56
CA ILE A 34 -3.64 3.02 2.44
C ILE A 34 -4.26 3.04 3.82
N TYR A 35 -5.32 3.81 4.01
CA TYR A 35 -5.96 3.96 5.32
C TYR A 35 -7.47 3.69 5.28
N GLY A 36 -8.05 3.49 6.45
CA GLY A 36 -9.48 3.25 6.61
C GLY A 36 -9.82 2.68 7.97
N ARG A 37 -11.11 2.61 8.28
CA ARG A 37 -11.61 2.12 9.58
C ARG A 37 -11.23 0.67 9.85
N TYR A 38 -11.41 0.22 11.09
CA TYR A 38 -11.26 -1.20 11.41
C TYR A 38 -12.18 -2.05 10.53
N LYS A 39 -11.73 -3.24 10.13
CA LYS A 39 -12.46 -4.19 9.24
C LYS A 39 -12.77 -3.69 7.81
N THR A 40 -12.08 -2.66 7.30
CA THR A 40 -12.19 -2.23 5.88
C THR A 40 -11.24 -2.97 4.92
N LEU A 41 -10.82 -4.20 5.26
CA LEU A 41 -10.04 -5.08 4.37
C LEU A 41 -8.67 -4.54 3.88
N LYS A 42 -8.09 -3.51 4.51
CA LYS A 42 -6.74 -2.96 4.18
C LYS A 42 -5.67 -4.02 3.92
N SER A 43 -5.48 -4.96 4.85
CA SER A 43 -4.51 -6.05 4.69
C SER A 43 -4.76 -6.88 3.43
N MET A 44 -6.03 -7.12 3.08
CA MET A 44 -6.38 -7.84 1.85
C MET A 44 -6.07 -6.98 0.63
N THR A 45 -6.38 -5.68 0.68
CA THR A 45 -6.05 -4.73 -0.40
C THR A 45 -4.55 -4.67 -0.65
N LEU A 46 -3.72 -4.59 0.40
CA LEU A 46 -2.26 -4.65 0.28
C LEU A 46 -1.78 -5.98 -0.31
N LEU A 47 -2.31 -7.11 0.15
CA LEU A 47 -1.96 -8.43 -0.40
C LEU A 47 -2.37 -8.56 -1.88
N GLY A 48 -3.54 -8.06 -2.26
CA GLY A 48 -3.99 -8.02 -3.65
C GLY A 48 -3.09 -7.13 -4.50
N MET A 49 -2.75 -5.94 -4.01
CA MET A 49 -1.80 -5.03 -4.66
C MET A 49 -0.43 -5.67 -4.83
N ALA A 50 0.11 -6.31 -3.78
CA ALA A 50 1.40 -7.02 -3.83
C ALA A 50 1.40 -8.11 -4.90
N ARG A 51 0.33 -8.90 -5.00
CA ARG A 51 0.19 -9.92 -6.04
C ARG A 51 0.11 -9.33 -7.44
N CYS A 52 -0.65 -8.25 -7.64
CA CYS A 52 -0.71 -7.55 -8.93
C CYS A 52 0.66 -7.05 -9.38
N ILE A 53 1.42 -6.40 -8.48
CA ILE A 53 2.79 -5.93 -8.75
C ILE A 53 3.72 -7.11 -9.04
N ALA A 54 3.68 -8.16 -8.22
CA ALA A 54 4.54 -9.34 -8.39
C ALA A 54 4.25 -10.11 -9.69
N ALA A 55 2.99 -10.12 -10.14
CA ALA A 55 2.57 -10.80 -11.37
C ALA A 55 2.76 -9.96 -12.65
N GLY A 56 2.83 -8.63 -12.52
CA GLY A 56 2.71 -7.71 -13.66
C GLY A 56 1.28 -7.62 -14.19
N GLN A 57 0.29 -7.67 -13.29
CA GLN A 57 -1.13 -7.48 -13.60
C GLN A 57 -1.60 -6.09 -13.14
N PRO A 58 -2.56 -5.47 -13.86
CA PRO A 58 -3.16 -4.24 -13.39
C PRO A 58 -3.75 -4.39 -11.99
N TRP A 59 -3.59 -3.35 -11.18
CA TRP A 59 -4.24 -3.22 -9.88
C TRP A 59 -5.32 -2.15 -9.99
N MET A 60 -6.60 -2.54 -9.97
CA MET A 60 -7.75 -1.62 -10.07
C MET A 60 -7.66 -0.69 -11.29
N SER A 61 -7.43 -1.31 -12.46
CA SER A 61 -7.15 -0.68 -13.75
C SER A 61 -5.85 0.13 -13.85
N PHE A 62 -5.08 0.30 -12.78
CA PHE A 62 -3.75 0.90 -12.87
C PHE A 62 -2.74 -0.13 -13.36
N LYS A 63 -2.00 0.22 -14.42
CA LYS A 63 -0.95 -0.64 -14.97
C LYS A 63 0.17 -0.87 -13.96
N THR A 64 0.78 -2.03 -14.03
CA THR A 64 2.02 -2.40 -13.32
C THR A 64 3.06 -2.85 -14.34
N PRO A 65 4.35 -2.93 -13.99
CA PRO A 65 5.38 -3.42 -14.91
C PRO A 65 5.04 -4.81 -15.43
N GLU A 66 5.04 -5.00 -16.76
CA GLU A 66 4.52 -6.22 -17.39
C GLU A 66 5.24 -7.50 -16.97
N GLN A 67 6.52 -7.42 -16.57
CA GLN A 67 7.31 -8.57 -16.10
C GLN A 67 7.12 -8.86 -14.59
N GLY A 68 6.32 -8.04 -13.92
CA GLY A 68 6.22 -8.04 -12.47
C GLY A 68 7.44 -7.40 -11.79
N SER A 69 7.35 -7.22 -10.48
CA SER A 69 8.44 -6.65 -9.68
C SER A 69 8.50 -7.30 -8.32
N ARG A 70 9.71 -7.38 -7.74
CA ARG A 70 9.90 -7.94 -6.41
C ARG A 70 9.19 -7.09 -5.35
N VAL A 71 8.41 -7.74 -4.49
CA VAL A 71 7.61 -7.11 -3.43
C VAL A 71 7.89 -7.81 -2.11
N ILE A 72 8.16 -7.06 -1.06
CA ILE A 72 8.14 -7.57 0.31
C ILE A 72 6.80 -7.19 0.95
N TYR A 73 6.06 -8.16 1.48
CA TYR A 73 4.91 -7.92 2.35
C TYR A 73 5.28 -8.26 3.80
N LEU A 74 5.44 -7.22 4.62
CA LEU A 74 5.74 -7.31 6.04
C LEU A 74 4.47 -7.08 6.86
N GLN A 75 4.10 -8.09 7.65
CA GLN A 75 2.95 -8.08 8.53
C GLN A 75 3.35 -8.13 10.01
N LEU A 76 2.74 -7.29 10.86
CA LEU A 76 3.14 -7.10 12.26
C LEU A 76 2.09 -7.49 13.31
N GLU A 77 0.86 -7.84 12.91
CA GLU A 77 -0.26 -8.12 13.83
C GLU A 77 -0.62 -9.59 13.97
N ILE A 78 -0.66 -10.35 12.86
CA ILE A 78 -1.11 -11.74 12.90
C ILE A 78 0.06 -12.73 12.96
N PRO A 79 -0.12 -13.89 13.62
CA PRO A 79 0.85 -14.98 13.56
C PRO A 79 1.11 -15.46 12.13
N HIS A 80 2.38 -15.79 11.83
CA HIS A 80 2.82 -16.25 10.52
C HIS A 80 1.99 -17.45 9.97
N PRO A 81 1.58 -18.46 10.77
CA PRO A 81 0.71 -19.54 10.27
C PRO A 81 -0.67 -19.08 9.76
N LEU A 82 -1.22 -18.01 10.34
CA LEU A 82 -2.50 -17.46 9.87
C LEU A 82 -2.33 -16.65 8.59
N LEU A 83 -1.18 -16.01 8.40
CA LEU A 83 -0.81 -15.39 7.13
C LEU A 83 -0.63 -16.47 6.04
N HIS A 84 0.07 -17.56 6.35
CA HIS A 84 0.20 -18.72 5.46
C HIS A 84 -1.17 -19.24 5.01
N LYS A 85 -2.11 -19.45 5.95
CA LYS A 85 -3.48 -19.88 5.62
C LYS A 85 -4.20 -18.95 4.64
N ARG A 86 -4.01 -17.62 4.76
CA ARG A 86 -4.57 -16.64 3.81
C ARG A 86 -3.93 -16.78 2.43
N MET A 87 -2.60 -16.86 2.38
CA MET A 87 -1.85 -17.00 1.12
C MET A 87 -2.20 -18.31 0.40
N THR A 88 -2.27 -19.44 1.12
CA THR A 88 -2.70 -20.73 0.54
C THR A 88 -4.06 -20.61 -0.13
N LYS A 89 -5.02 -19.94 0.51
CA LYS A 89 -6.36 -19.75 -0.03
C LYS A 89 -6.36 -18.91 -1.31
N MET A 90 -5.56 -17.83 -1.35
CA MET A 90 -5.40 -17.00 -2.55
C MET A 90 -4.69 -17.76 -3.69
N GLU A 91 -3.69 -18.58 -3.38
CA GLU A 91 -3.00 -19.43 -4.36
C GLU A 91 -3.95 -20.45 -5.01
N MET A 92 -4.76 -21.14 -4.20
CA MET A 92 -5.74 -22.13 -4.68
C MET A 92 -6.75 -21.52 -5.65
N ALA A 93 -7.16 -20.27 -5.43
CA ALA A 93 -8.09 -19.58 -6.31
C ALA A 93 -7.50 -19.32 -7.71
N TRP A 94 -6.22 -18.98 -7.80
CA TRP A 94 -5.55 -18.78 -9.09
C TRP A 94 -5.23 -20.07 -9.82
N ASP A 95 -4.90 -21.13 -9.08
CA ASP A 95 -4.66 -22.45 -9.67
C ASP A 95 -5.94 -23.00 -10.33
N ALA A 96 -7.11 -22.72 -9.73
CA ALA A 96 -8.42 -23.11 -10.26
C ALA A 96 -8.77 -22.47 -11.62
N VAL A 97 -8.10 -21.39 -12.03
CA VAL A 97 -8.36 -20.65 -13.28
C VAL A 97 -7.20 -20.69 -14.27
N ASP A 98 -6.29 -21.67 -14.15
CA ASP A 98 -5.14 -21.95 -15.02
C ASP A 98 -4.21 -20.75 -15.27
N ARG A 99 -3.99 -19.92 -14.24
CA ARG A 99 -3.11 -18.74 -14.30
C ARG A 99 -1.65 -19.08 -13.96
N LYS A 100 -1.14 -20.21 -14.47
CA LYS A 100 0.16 -20.79 -14.07
C LYS A 100 1.34 -19.83 -14.21
N GLU A 101 1.42 -19.09 -15.32
CA GLU A 101 2.53 -18.14 -15.54
C GLU A 101 2.51 -17.00 -14.51
N LEU A 102 1.34 -16.42 -14.24
CA LEU A 102 1.20 -15.37 -13.24
C LEU A 102 1.51 -15.89 -11.83
N LEU A 103 1.11 -17.12 -11.54
CA LEU A 103 1.39 -17.77 -10.26
C LEU A 103 2.89 -17.95 -10.05
N GLU A 104 3.62 -18.37 -11.08
CA GLU A 104 5.07 -18.53 -11.02
C GLU A 104 5.78 -17.19 -10.80
N ARG A 105 5.32 -16.13 -11.48
CA ARG A 105 5.83 -14.77 -11.25
C ARG A 105 5.57 -14.31 -9.82
N VAL A 106 4.37 -14.54 -9.27
CA VAL A 106 4.09 -14.21 -7.86
C VAL A 106 5.01 -14.97 -6.92
N ARG A 107 5.22 -16.27 -7.12
CA ARG A 107 6.11 -17.09 -6.29
C ARG A 107 7.57 -16.64 -6.34
N THR A 108 8.01 -16.15 -7.50
CA THR A 108 9.38 -15.65 -7.71
C THR A 108 9.56 -14.24 -7.13
N ASN A 109 8.54 -13.40 -7.24
CA ASN A 109 8.66 -11.97 -6.94
C ASN A 109 8.11 -11.56 -5.56
N MET A 110 7.23 -12.35 -4.93
CA MET A 110 6.59 -11.96 -3.67
C MET A 110 7.24 -12.63 -2.47
N TYR A 111 7.75 -11.81 -1.55
CA TYR A 111 8.40 -12.23 -0.31
C TYR A 111 7.47 -11.92 0.87
N ILE A 112 7.22 -12.93 1.72
CA ILE A 112 6.31 -12.82 2.86
C ILE A 112 7.12 -12.81 4.16
N TRP A 113 6.86 -11.83 5.02
CA TRP A 113 7.58 -11.68 6.28
C TRP A 113 6.64 -11.31 7.42
N THR A 114 6.91 -11.84 8.61
CA THR A 114 6.19 -11.51 9.83
C THR A 114 7.19 -11.16 10.91
N GLU A 115 7.14 -9.91 11.38
CA GLU A 115 8.03 -9.41 12.43
C GLU A 115 7.24 -8.47 13.38
N PRO A 116 6.58 -9.02 14.42
CA PRO A 116 5.66 -8.26 15.26
C PRO A 116 6.32 -7.23 16.18
N LEU A 117 7.65 -7.30 16.32
CA LEU A 117 8.45 -6.43 17.18
C LEU A 117 9.22 -5.36 16.40
N LEU A 118 9.15 -5.33 15.06
CA LEU A 118 9.90 -4.38 14.25
C LEU A 118 9.51 -2.93 14.55
N LYS A 119 10.51 -2.09 14.80
CA LYS A 119 10.36 -0.66 15.08
C LYS A 119 11.20 0.17 14.12
N LEU A 120 10.56 0.94 13.24
CA LEU A 120 11.25 1.75 12.23
C LEU A 120 11.94 2.98 12.85
N ASP A 121 11.47 3.45 14.00
CA ASP A 121 12.12 4.51 14.77
C ASP A 121 13.32 4.01 15.59
N ARG A 122 13.68 2.73 15.49
CA ARG A 122 14.86 2.15 16.13
C ARG A 122 15.86 1.69 15.09
N ALA A 123 17.14 1.92 15.38
CA ALA A 123 18.25 1.56 14.49
C ALA A 123 18.20 0.08 14.05
N GLU A 124 17.84 -0.83 14.96
CA GLU A 124 17.71 -2.26 14.66
C GLU A 124 16.58 -2.55 13.65
N GLY A 125 15.41 -1.95 13.83
CA GLY A 125 14.27 -2.24 12.96
C GLY A 125 14.46 -1.67 11.56
N ILE A 126 14.87 -0.39 11.44
CA ILE A 126 15.20 0.19 10.12
C ILE A 126 16.42 -0.50 9.49
N GLY A 127 17.42 -0.89 10.30
CA GLY A 127 18.58 -1.64 9.84
C GLY A 127 18.20 -2.99 9.24
N THR A 128 17.26 -3.71 9.88
CA THR A 128 16.71 -4.97 9.36
C THR A 128 15.97 -4.76 8.03
N ILE A 129 15.16 -3.69 7.90
CA ILE A 129 14.52 -3.38 6.61
C ILE A 129 15.57 -3.13 5.52
N LYS A 130 16.57 -2.28 5.79
CA LYS A 130 17.63 -1.95 4.84
C LYS A 130 18.41 -3.19 4.40
N HIS A 131 18.70 -4.09 5.34
CA HIS A 131 19.36 -5.38 5.04
C HIS A 131 18.55 -6.21 4.03
N TYR A 132 17.24 -6.35 4.23
CA TYR A 132 16.39 -7.09 3.30
C TYR A 132 16.18 -6.35 1.97
N VAL A 133 16.12 -5.02 1.99
CA VAL A 133 16.07 -4.22 0.75
C VAL A 133 17.34 -4.41 -0.07
N GLU A 134 18.51 -4.43 0.55
CA GLU A 134 19.78 -4.65 -0.14
C GLU A 134 19.92 -6.09 -0.66
N MET A 135 19.46 -7.09 0.10
CA MET A 135 19.56 -8.49 -0.29
C MET A 135 18.55 -8.90 -1.37
N ILE A 136 17.32 -8.39 -1.30
CA ILE A 136 16.21 -8.77 -2.19
C ILE A 136 16.07 -7.79 -3.36
N GLU A 137 16.50 -6.53 -3.19
CA GLU A 137 16.27 -5.44 -4.14
C GLU A 137 14.80 -5.36 -4.59
N PRO A 138 13.83 -5.22 -3.65
CA PRO A 138 12.42 -5.11 -4.01
C PRO A 138 12.10 -3.74 -4.59
N ALA A 139 11.17 -3.68 -5.55
CA ALA A 139 10.63 -2.41 -6.01
C ALA A 139 9.78 -1.74 -4.91
N VAL A 140 9.11 -2.54 -4.07
CA VAL A 140 8.26 -2.03 -2.99
C VAL A 140 8.29 -2.92 -1.75
N ILE A 141 8.31 -2.30 -0.58
CA ILE A 141 8.01 -2.93 0.70
C ILE A 141 6.66 -2.43 1.23
N MET A 142 5.77 -3.37 1.53
CA MET A 142 4.45 -3.11 2.10
C MET A 142 4.48 -3.46 3.59
N ILE A 143 4.07 -2.52 4.44
CA ILE A 143 4.15 -2.65 5.89
C ILE A 143 2.74 -2.53 6.48
N ASP A 144 2.28 -3.62 7.09
CA ASP A 144 0.93 -3.74 7.63
C ASP A 144 0.94 -4.11 9.13
N PRO A 145 0.58 -3.18 10.04
CA PRO A 145 0.30 -1.75 9.87
C PRO A 145 1.40 -0.82 10.40
N ILE A 146 1.38 0.46 10.00
CA ILE A 146 2.39 1.45 10.39
C ILE A 146 2.42 1.75 11.89
N TYR A 147 1.29 1.73 12.60
CA TYR A 147 1.30 2.09 14.02
C TYR A 147 2.16 1.14 14.87
N LYS A 148 2.35 -0.11 14.41
CA LYS A 148 3.19 -1.10 15.08
C LYS A 148 4.67 -0.79 14.94
N THR A 149 5.08 0.02 13.97
CA THR A 149 6.49 0.35 13.73
C THR A 149 6.98 1.53 14.56
N ILE A 150 6.07 2.26 15.21
CA ILE A 150 6.39 3.40 16.08
C ILE A 150 6.53 2.88 17.52
N SER A 151 7.60 3.24 18.20
CA SER A 151 7.84 2.95 19.62
C SER A 151 7.08 3.91 20.54
N GLY A 152 6.92 5.17 20.09
CA GLY A 152 6.21 6.23 20.82
C GLY A 152 4.71 6.32 20.55
N ASN A 153 4.12 7.46 20.92
CA ASN A 153 2.72 7.78 20.67
C ASN A 153 2.52 8.28 19.23
N ILE A 154 1.75 7.55 18.42
CA ILE A 154 1.41 7.92 17.03
C ILE A 154 0.62 9.24 16.90
N LEU A 155 0.03 9.74 18.00
CA LEU A 155 -0.61 11.06 18.03
C LEU A 155 0.39 12.20 18.22
N ASP A 156 1.62 11.90 18.66
CA ASP A 156 2.69 12.88 18.78
C ASP A 156 3.39 13.05 17.42
N PRO A 157 3.35 14.25 16.82
CA PRO A 157 4.02 14.52 15.55
C PRO A 157 5.51 14.19 15.55
N ASN A 158 6.20 14.27 16.69
CA ASN A 158 7.65 14.01 16.75
C ASN A 158 7.96 12.52 16.58
N HIS A 159 7.19 11.63 17.23
CA HIS A 159 7.37 10.18 17.06
C HIS A 159 7.01 9.72 15.65
N VAL A 160 6.01 10.35 15.03
CA VAL A 160 5.66 10.07 13.64
C VAL A 160 6.78 10.52 12.69
N ARG A 161 7.32 11.75 12.89
CA ARG A 161 8.43 12.28 12.09
C ARG A 161 9.66 11.38 12.15
N GLU A 162 9.98 10.82 13.31
CA GLU A 162 11.14 9.92 13.45
C GLU A 162 11.05 8.72 12.50
N VAL A 163 9.87 8.10 12.36
CA VAL A 163 9.67 7.02 11.36
C VAL A 163 9.72 7.55 9.94
N CYS A 164 9.08 8.69 9.65
CA CYS A 164 9.09 9.31 8.33
C CYS A 164 10.53 9.61 7.86
N ASP A 165 11.36 10.20 8.72
CA ASP A 165 12.75 10.55 8.43
C ASP A 165 13.59 9.30 8.15
N GLN A 166 13.41 8.22 8.93
CA GLN A 166 14.13 6.95 8.70
C GLN A 166 13.77 6.33 7.35
N VAL A 167 12.48 6.40 6.96
CA VAL A 167 12.03 5.94 5.65
C VAL A 167 12.60 6.83 4.54
N ASP A 168 12.58 8.16 4.69
CA ASP A 168 13.14 9.07 3.67
C ASP A 168 14.64 8.85 3.47
N VAL A 169 15.40 8.62 4.56
CA VAL A 169 16.81 8.21 4.46
C VAL A 169 16.95 6.92 3.65
N MET A 170 16.12 5.90 3.92
CA MET A 170 16.15 4.66 3.15
C MET A 170 15.82 4.89 1.67
N LEU A 171 14.77 5.66 1.35
CA LEU A 171 14.38 5.98 -0.03
C LEU A 171 15.46 6.78 -0.78
N SER A 172 16.28 7.55 -0.06
CA SER A 172 17.43 8.25 -0.64
C SER A 172 18.61 7.33 -0.98
N GLN A 173 18.70 6.17 -0.33
CA GLN A 173 19.80 5.21 -0.43
C GLN A 173 19.50 4.06 -1.41
N TYR A 174 18.24 3.65 -1.50
CA TYR A 174 17.81 2.46 -2.24
C TYR A 174 16.72 2.79 -3.26
N GLU A 175 16.64 2.04 -4.35
CA GLU A 175 15.56 2.15 -5.34
C GLU A 175 14.35 1.29 -4.93
N VAL A 176 13.75 1.64 -3.79
CA VAL A 176 12.58 0.96 -3.22
C VAL A 176 11.51 1.99 -2.92
N SER A 177 10.25 1.59 -2.93
CA SER A 177 9.10 2.38 -2.47
C SER A 177 8.45 1.75 -1.25
N VAL A 178 7.68 2.52 -0.49
CA VAL A 178 7.00 1.99 0.72
C VAL A 178 5.49 2.20 0.65
N VAL A 179 4.74 1.16 0.98
CA VAL A 179 3.28 1.24 1.14
C VAL A 179 2.92 0.87 2.58
N PHE A 180 2.17 1.73 3.25
CA PHE A 180 1.72 1.46 4.62
C PHE A 180 0.21 1.19 4.68
N ALA A 181 -0.20 0.22 5.49
CA ALA A 181 -1.56 0.18 5.99
C ALA A 181 -1.68 1.05 7.25
N HIS A 182 -2.73 1.88 7.32
CA HIS A 182 -2.98 2.77 8.44
C HIS A 182 -4.44 2.77 8.89
N HIS A 183 -4.68 3.02 10.16
CA HIS A 183 -6.01 3.12 10.73
C HIS A 183 -6.52 4.57 10.70
N ALA A 184 -7.79 4.72 10.33
CA ALA A 184 -8.53 5.95 10.61
C ALA A 184 -8.75 6.10 12.14
N ARG A 185 -8.93 7.34 12.59
CA ARG A 185 -9.30 7.65 13.98
C ARG A 185 -10.65 7.00 14.29
N LYS A 186 -10.84 6.64 15.56
CA LYS A 186 -12.14 6.25 16.08
C LYS A 186 -12.97 7.52 16.26
N SER A 187 -13.78 7.92 15.27
CA SER A 187 -14.68 9.08 15.42
C SER A 187 -15.67 8.80 16.56
N ALA A 188 -15.80 9.74 17.50
CA ALA A 188 -16.73 9.67 18.63
C ALA A 188 -18.20 10.01 18.27
N ILE A 189 -18.53 10.07 16.97
CA ILE A 189 -19.82 10.57 16.49
C ILE A 189 -20.51 9.45 15.71
N SER A 190 -21.78 9.21 16.08
CA SER A 190 -22.73 8.21 15.61
C SER A 190 -22.78 8.05 14.08
N GLU A 191 -23.11 6.84 13.64
CA GLU A 191 -23.10 6.34 12.25
C GLU A 191 -23.87 7.17 11.21
N ASP A 192 -24.70 8.13 11.62
CA ASP A 192 -25.60 8.88 10.73
C ASP A 192 -25.13 10.29 10.31
N SER A 193 -23.97 10.78 10.78
CA SER A 193 -23.48 12.13 10.38
C SER A 193 -21.96 12.30 10.41
N SER A 194 -21.23 11.30 9.91
CA SER A 194 -19.79 11.51 9.67
C SER A 194 -19.58 12.37 8.44
N PHE A 195 -19.25 13.65 8.63
CA PHE A 195 -18.62 14.45 7.58
C PHE A 195 -17.36 13.72 7.11
N ASP A 196 -17.21 13.54 5.79
CA ASP A 196 -15.99 12.98 5.24
C ASP A 196 -14.87 14.03 5.37
N LEU A 197 -13.93 13.78 6.28
CA LEU A 197 -12.77 14.64 6.51
C LEU A 197 -11.58 14.31 5.59
N GLY A 198 -11.75 13.38 4.64
CA GLY A 198 -10.67 12.88 3.78
C GLY A 198 -9.48 12.40 4.60
N SER A 199 -8.26 12.74 4.14
CA SER A 199 -7.02 12.29 4.78
C SER A 199 -6.86 12.72 6.24
N ASP A 200 -7.59 13.74 6.71
CA ASP A 200 -7.56 14.17 8.11
C ASP A 200 -8.17 13.13 9.06
N ASP A 201 -8.98 12.20 8.55
CA ASP A 201 -9.55 11.10 9.32
C ASP A 201 -8.50 10.05 9.73
N MET A 202 -7.28 10.12 9.20
CA MET A 202 -6.17 9.24 9.57
C MET A 202 -5.65 9.51 10.99
N LEU A 203 -5.21 8.47 11.71
CA LEU A 203 -4.64 8.64 13.05
C LEU A 203 -3.25 9.31 12.95
N GLY A 204 -3.06 10.45 13.62
CA GLY A 204 -1.83 11.26 13.43
C GLY A 204 -1.75 11.90 12.02
N ALA A 205 -2.91 12.13 11.37
CA ALA A 205 -3.04 12.45 9.95
C ALA A 205 -2.07 13.51 9.43
N ALA A 206 -1.95 14.67 10.10
CA ALA A 206 -1.29 15.83 9.52
C ALA A 206 0.12 15.52 9.01
N VAL A 207 0.97 14.87 9.83
CA VAL A 207 2.33 14.53 9.40
C VAL A 207 2.31 13.53 8.24
N PHE A 208 1.50 12.47 8.34
CA PHE A 208 1.43 11.43 7.32
C PHE A 208 0.88 11.93 5.98
N SER A 209 -0.16 12.77 5.98
CA SER A 209 -0.74 13.36 4.77
C SER A 209 0.24 14.31 4.08
N TYR A 210 0.96 15.13 4.84
CA TYR A 210 2.00 16.01 4.28
C TYR A 210 3.28 15.29 3.89
N TRP A 211 3.47 14.09 4.41
CA TRP A 211 4.62 13.28 4.09
C TRP A 211 4.36 12.46 2.82
N ALA A 212 3.30 11.65 2.78
CA ALA A 212 3.03 10.71 1.69
C ALA A 212 2.85 11.36 0.31
N ASP A 213 3.32 10.67 -0.73
CA ASP A 213 3.10 11.03 -2.13
C ASP A 213 1.69 10.66 -2.58
N THR A 214 1.19 9.53 -2.06
CA THR A 214 -0.16 9.03 -2.33
C THR A 214 -0.86 8.64 -1.03
N VAL A 215 -2.10 9.08 -0.84
CA VAL A 215 -2.96 8.67 0.27
C VAL A 215 -4.28 8.14 -0.28
N CYS A 216 -4.57 6.88 0.03
CA CYS A 216 -5.74 6.16 -0.46
C CYS A 216 -6.63 5.73 0.71
N LYS A 217 -7.87 6.23 0.73
CA LYS A 217 -8.91 5.85 1.70
C LYS A 217 -9.70 4.66 1.19
N ILE A 218 -9.82 3.61 2.00
CA ILE A 218 -10.74 2.51 1.76
C ILE A 218 -12.02 2.70 2.57
N VAL A 219 -13.15 2.76 1.86
CA VAL A 219 -14.49 2.81 2.43
C VAL A 219 -15.23 1.52 2.07
N LYS A 220 -15.85 0.87 3.05
CA LYS A 220 -16.76 -0.25 2.78
C LYS A 220 -18.13 0.30 2.38
N THR A 221 -18.62 -0.10 1.21
CA THR A 221 -19.90 0.37 0.66
C THR A 221 -21.05 -0.58 0.94
N GLY A 222 -20.78 -1.88 1.12
CA GLY A 222 -21.81 -2.87 1.40
C GLY A 222 -21.25 -4.28 1.53
N GLU A 223 -22.11 -5.23 1.88
CA GLU A 223 -21.78 -6.66 1.92
C GLU A 223 -23.02 -7.48 1.58
N LYS A 224 -22.86 -8.49 0.73
CA LYS A 224 -23.91 -9.44 0.36
C LYS A 224 -23.31 -10.83 0.24
N GLY A 225 -23.70 -11.73 1.14
CA GLY A 225 -23.10 -13.07 1.20
C GLY A 225 -21.59 -13.00 1.43
N ASN A 226 -20.81 -13.54 0.49
CA ASN A 226 -19.36 -13.53 0.54
C ASN A 226 -18.72 -12.32 -0.14
N GLU A 227 -19.50 -11.43 -0.76
CA GLU A 227 -19.01 -10.25 -1.47
C GLU A 227 -19.06 -9.01 -0.59
N VAL A 228 -17.96 -8.25 -0.57
CA VAL A 228 -17.83 -6.98 0.14
C VAL A 228 -17.47 -5.89 -0.85
N GLY A 229 -18.38 -4.93 -1.04
CA GLY A 229 -18.12 -3.75 -1.86
C GLY A 229 -17.22 -2.75 -1.14
N LEU A 230 -16.21 -2.23 -1.84
CA LEU A 230 -15.31 -1.20 -1.36
C LEU A 230 -15.16 -0.10 -2.40
N THR A 231 -14.96 1.13 -1.91
CA THR A 231 -14.49 2.26 -2.71
C THR A 231 -13.10 2.68 -2.22
N LEU A 232 -12.18 2.88 -3.16
CA LEU A 232 -10.86 3.45 -2.92
C LEU A 232 -10.84 4.88 -3.44
N ASN A 233 -10.74 5.83 -2.53
CA ASN A 233 -10.61 7.25 -2.83
C ASN A 233 -9.15 7.65 -2.68
N PHE A 234 -8.61 8.33 -3.68
CA PHE A 234 -7.22 8.79 -3.65
C PHE A 234 -7.18 10.26 -3.23
N ASP A 235 -7.22 10.49 -1.92
CA ASP A 235 -7.30 11.82 -1.32
C ASP A 235 -6.08 12.70 -1.63
N ILE A 236 -4.90 12.08 -1.81
CA ILE A 236 -3.65 12.75 -2.18
C ILE A 236 -2.98 11.92 -3.26
N ILE A 237 -2.57 12.55 -4.36
CA ILE A 237 -1.68 11.98 -5.38
C ILE A 237 -0.83 13.11 -5.94
N ARG A 238 0.46 13.17 -5.60
CA ARG A 238 1.34 14.28 -6.00
C ARG A 238 1.82 14.20 -7.44
N HIS A 239 1.85 13.00 -7.99
CA HIS A 239 2.48 12.70 -9.28
C HIS A 239 1.47 12.37 -10.37
N ALA A 240 0.17 12.51 -10.11
CA ALA A 240 -0.86 12.34 -11.12
C ALA A 240 -1.00 13.63 -11.94
N GLU A 241 -0.99 13.48 -13.26
CA GLU A 241 -1.26 14.58 -14.20
C GLU A 241 -2.76 14.84 -14.36
N GLU A 242 -3.57 13.80 -14.13
CA GLU A 242 -5.02 13.82 -14.28
C GLU A 242 -5.71 13.49 -12.95
N LEU A 243 -6.97 13.91 -12.82
CA LEU A 243 -7.80 13.52 -11.69
C LEU A 243 -8.04 12.00 -11.72
N ILE A 244 -7.74 11.33 -10.62
CA ILE A 244 -8.08 9.93 -10.44
C ILE A 244 -9.45 9.82 -9.79
N GLU A 245 -10.41 9.31 -10.56
CA GLU A 245 -11.74 8.96 -10.05
C GLU A 245 -11.65 7.80 -9.03
N PRO A 246 -12.55 7.78 -8.03
CA PRO A 246 -12.63 6.67 -7.09
C PRO A 246 -12.77 5.32 -7.77
N LYS A 247 -12.09 4.31 -7.22
CA LYS A 247 -12.16 2.92 -7.74
C LYS A 247 -13.14 2.10 -6.92
N GLU A 248 -14.13 1.52 -7.60
CA GLU A 248 -15.07 0.58 -7.01
C GLU A 248 -14.61 -0.87 -7.24
N VAL A 249 -14.50 -1.64 -6.16
CA VAL A 249 -14.06 -3.02 -6.21
C VAL A 249 -14.91 -3.91 -5.31
N VAL A 250 -14.97 -5.19 -5.66
CA VAL A 250 -15.65 -6.23 -4.89
C VAL A 250 -14.61 -7.19 -4.36
N PHE A 251 -14.59 -7.38 -3.05
CA PHE A 251 -13.78 -8.41 -2.40
C PHE A 251 -14.62 -9.67 -2.18
N ASN A 252 -14.12 -10.83 -2.60
CA ASN A 252 -14.77 -12.11 -2.36
C ASN A 252 -14.11 -12.87 -1.19
N ARG A 253 -14.89 -13.20 -0.16
CA ARG A 253 -14.43 -13.94 1.03
C ARG A 253 -14.11 -15.42 0.74
N GLU A 254 -14.62 -15.99 -0.35
CA GLU A 254 -14.38 -17.39 -0.73
C GLU A 254 -13.00 -17.63 -1.29
N ASP A 255 -12.42 -16.66 -2.00
CA ASP A 255 -11.09 -16.76 -2.62
C ASP A 255 -10.08 -15.71 -2.11
N LEU A 256 -10.56 -14.71 -1.37
CA LEU A 256 -9.78 -13.57 -0.87
C LEU A 256 -9.20 -12.69 -1.99
N THR A 257 -9.89 -12.60 -3.13
CA THR A 257 -9.47 -11.77 -4.28
C THR A 257 -10.38 -10.57 -4.50
N PHE A 258 -9.90 -9.63 -5.33
CA PHE A 258 -10.64 -8.44 -5.72
C PHE A 258 -11.04 -8.54 -7.19
N HIS A 259 -12.25 -8.11 -7.49
CA HIS A 259 -12.76 -7.93 -8.83
C HIS A 259 -13.15 -6.47 -9.01
N GLU A 260 -12.95 -5.92 -10.21
CA GLU A 260 -13.51 -4.61 -10.53
C GLU A 260 -15.03 -4.71 -10.46
N GLY A 261 -15.66 -3.81 -9.72
CA GLY A 261 -17.10 -3.80 -9.59
C GLY A 261 -17.72 -3.30 -10.88
N GLU A 262 -18.44 -4.14 -11.62
CA GLU A 262 -19.56 -3.61 -12.40
C GLU A 262 -20.50 -2.96 -11.40
N ARG A 263 -20.66 -1.62 -11.45
CA ARG A 263 -21.53 -0.78 -10.61
C ARG A 263 -22.44 -1.63 -9.74
N LEU A 264 -21.97 -1.98 -8.54
CA LEU A 264 -22.74 -2.84 -7.66
C LEU A 264 -24.00 -2.09 -7.27
N ILE A 265 -25.09 -2.47 -7.93
CA ILE A 265 -26.50 -2.34 -7.60
C ILE A 265 -26.75 -1.32 -6.49
N SER A 266 -27.25 -0.15 -6.89
CA SER A 266 -27.89 0.82 -6.02
C SER A 266 -28.76 0.10 -4.98
N ILE A 267 -28.36 0.15 -3.72
CA ILE A 267 -29.23 -0.22 -2.62
C ILE A 267 -30.28 0.90 -2.55
N LYS A 268 -31.51 0.57 -2.94
CA LYS A 268 -32.71 1.34 -2.57
C LYS A 268 -32.99 1.14 -1.10
#